data_AF-A0A6C0CV79-F1
#
_entry.id   AF-A0A6C0CV79-F1
#
_cell.length_a   1.000
_cell.length_b   1.000
_cell.length_c   1.000
_cell.angle_alpha   90.00
_cell.angle_beta   90.00
_cell.angle_gamma   90.00
#
_symmetry.space_group_name_H-M   'P 1'
#
loop_
_entity.id
_entity.type
_entity.pdbx_description
1 polymer ?
#
loop_
_entity_poly.entity_id
_entity_poly.type
_entity_poly.pdbx_seq_one_letter_code
_entity_poly.pdbx_strand_id
1 'polypeptide(L)'
;MKVLDHCKYNIRDYTYIGIGSKNRVSTLEEFNADMDQILPCFLEKVQDKTIRCIHFDEQFSPEYDKGFLNNYFTSKGFSQTYDNVWLSNDSRIEVIIMSNNLVDDIFLRRMIMLMLEYSTQMVVQMFTGKELVPEFKRIYNRFDDESKDYIKKNVLFDITYGTDCNCMTPMTQYEPLVDKNGKFYNFVLYDENDILKSIGVHPKMNKYIADYFNKKLSKLLNDDHVNYRRAIRGEALLFPSNFTSAQEIMDNLLLNVRGILHIQEKLGILTREKRETFETYSKNYNEVDMYKWYSAMTTLYK
;
A
#
# COMPACT_ATOMS: atom_id res chain seq x y z
N MET A 1 -4.03 -27.30 -6.50
CA MET A 1 -2.75 -27.11 -5.77
C MET A 1 -2.98 -26.26 -4.52
N LYS A 2 -2.41 -26.60 -3.36
CA LYS A 2 -2.38 -25.70 -2.19
C LYS A 2 -1.18 -24.76 -2.34
N VAL A 3 -1.42 -23.50 -2.72
CA VAL A 3 -0.36 -22.53 -3.07
C VAL A 3 0.67 -22.36 -1.96
N LEU A 4 0.25 -22.30 -0.70
CA LEU A 4 1.16 -22.15 0.44
C LEU A 4 2.13 -23.34 0.57
N ASP A 5 1.65 -24.56 0.39
CA ASP A 5 2.48 -25.76 0.44
C ASP A 5 3.49 -25.75 -0.71
N HIS A 6 3.03 -25.41 -1.92
CA HIS A 6 3.91 -25.23 -3.07
C HIS A 6 5.00 -24.18 -2.79
N CYS A 7 4.63 -23.05 -2.19
CA CYS A 7 5.57 -21.98 -1.89
C CYS A 7 6.62 -22.38 -0.85
N LYS A 8 6.24 -23.22 0.11
CA LYS A 8 7.14 -23.75 1.14
C LYS A 8 8.18 -24.71 0.56
N TYR A 9 7.78 -25.57 -0.38
CA TYR A 9 8.69 -26.59 -0.94
C TYR A 9 9.47 -26.12 -2.17
N ASN A 10 9.00 -25.05 -2.84
CA ASN A 10 9.68 -24.45 -3.99
C ASN A 10 10.03 -23.00 -3.65
N ILE A 11 11.13 -22.77 -2.96
CA ILE A 11 11.51 -21.42 -2.51
C ILE A 11 11.94 -20.57 -3.71
N ARG A 12 11.58 -19.28 -3.69
CA ARG A 12 11.98 -18.27 -4.66
C ARG A 12 12.43 -17.02 -3.93
N ASP A 13 13.46 -16.35 -4.44
CA ASP A 13 14.12 -15.22 -3.76
C ASP A 13 13.22 -13.98 -3.67
N TYR A 14 12.30 -13.83 -4.63
CA TYR A 14 11.41 -12.69 -4.75
C TYR A 14 9.99 -13.14 -5.10
N THR A 15 9.00 -12.69 -4.34
CA THR A 15 7.59 -12.99 -4.60
C THR A 15 6.81 -11.72 -4.91
N TYR A 16 6.11 -11.69 -6.04
CA TYR A 16 5.11 -10.69 -6.37
C TYR A 16 3.72 -11.30 -6.25
N ILE A 17 2.80 -10.62 -5.56
CA ILE A 17 1.41 -11.05 -5.43
C ILE A 17 0.51 -9.96 -6.03
N GLY A 18 -0.19 -10.29 -7.13
CA GLY A 18 -1.12 -9.39 -7.81
C GLY A 18 -2.57 -9.75 -7.53
N ILE A 19 -3.30 -8.90 -6.82
CA ILE A 19 -4.72 -9.09 -6.48
C ILE A 19 -5.59 -8.27 -7.42
N GLY A 20 -6.54 -8.91 -8.11
CA GLY A 20 -7.36 -8.27 -9.14
C GLY A 20 -6.55 -7.91 -10.40
N SER A 21 -5.57 -8.75 -10.76
CA SER A 21 -4.56 -8.44 -11.77
C SER A 21 -4.85 -8.98 -13.17
N LYS A 22 -6.09 -9.44 -13.45
CA LYS A 22 -6.46 -9.90 -14.80
C LYS A 22 -6.28 -8.78 -15.83
N ASN A 23 -5.83 -9.14 -17.03
CA ASN A 23 -5.81 -8.23 -18.18
C ASN A 23 -7.18 -7.59 -18.40
N ARG A 24 -7.17 -6.28 -18.59
CA ARG A 24 -8.39 -5.46 -18.77
C ARG A 24 -8.76 -5.24 -20.24
N VAL A 25 -8.03 -5.88 -21.14
CA VAL A 25 -8.22 -5.85 -22.59
C VAL A 25 -8.52 -7.25 -23.10
N SER A 26 -9.20 -7.34 -24.24
CA SER A 26 -9.66 -8.63 -24.79
C SER A 26 -8.62 -9.31 -25.66
N THR A 27 -7.62 -8.55 -26.14
CA THR A 27 -6.62 -9.03 -27.11
C THR A 27 -5.20 -8.76 -26.62
N LEU A 28 -4.25 -9.56 -27.09
CA LEU A 28 -2.84 -9.40 -26.70
C LEU A 28 -2.23 -8.14 -27.33
N GLU A 29 -2.73 -7.73 -28.49
CA GLU A 29 -2.29 -6.55 -29.24
C GLU A 29 -2.58 -5.23 -28.49
N GLU A 30 -3.67 -5.20 -27.72
CA GLU A 30 -4.04 -4.07 -26.87
C GLU A 30 -3.30 -4.10 -25.52
N PHE A 31 -2.68 -5.22 -25.15
CA PHE A 31 -2.03 -5.42 -23.85
C PHE A 31 -0.58 -4.95 -23.90
N ASN A 32 -0.34 -3.76 -23.36
CA ASN A 32 0.98 -3.14 -23.32
C ASN A 32 1.62 -3.20 -21.92
N ALA A 33 2.87 -2.74 -21.81
CA ALA A 33 3.62 -2.76 -20.56
C ALA A 33 3.01 -1.90 -19.44
N ASP A 34 2.24 -0.85 -19.75
CA ASP A 34 1.55 -0.04 -18.73
C ASP A 34 0.43 -0.85 -18.06
N MET A 35 -0.24 -1.72 -18.82
CA MET A 35 -1.36 -2.53 -18.33
C MET A 35 -0.91 -3.90 -17.80
N ASP A 36 0.37 -4.25 -17.92
CA ASP A 36 0.88 -5.57 -17.56
C ASP A 36 1.00 -5.76 -16.05
N GLN A 37 -0.13 -6.03 -15.41
CA GLN A 37 -0.25 -6.33 -13.98
C GLN A 37 0.10 -7.79 -13.67
N ILE A 38 0.25 -8.65 -14.69
CA ILE A 38 0.59 -10.07 -14.59
C ILE A 38 2.10 -10.23 -14.47
N LEU A 39 2.87 -9.67 -15.40
CA LEU A 39 4.33 -9.55 -15.29
C LEU A 39 4.75 -8.07 -15.36
N PRO A 40 4.63 -7.33 -14.25
CA PRO A 40 5.05 -5.94 -14.20
C PRO A 40 6.50 -5.76 -14.66
N CYS A 41 6.75 -4.74 -15.47
CA CYS A 41 8.08 -4.50 -16.05
C CYS A 41 9.18 -4.27 -15.00
N PHE A 42 8.83 -3.84 -13.77
CA PHE A 42 9.82 -3.71 -12.71
C PHE A 42 10.46 -5.05 -12.30
N LEU A 43 9.81 -6.19 -12.56
CA LEU A 43 10.37 -7.52 -12.27
C LEU A 43 11.63 -7.81 -13.09
N GLU A 44 11.77 -7.19 -14.27
CA GLU A 44 12.99 -7.31 -15.09
C GLU A 44 14.22 -6.74 -14.36
N LYS A 45 14.02 -5.73 -13.50
CA LYS A 45 15.07 -5.09 -12.70
C LYS A 45 15.49 -5.90 -11.48
N VAL A 46 14.76 -6.95 -11.13
CA VAL A 46 15.08 -7.85 -10.00
C VAL A 46 16.16 -8.84 -10.47
N GLN A 47 17.42 -8.40 -10.50
CA GLN A 47 18.57 -9.17 -10.99
C GLN A 47 18.97 -10.29 -10.03
N ASP A 48 19.58 -11.35 -10.59
CA ASP A 48 20.21 -12.47 -9.88
C ASP A 48 19.32 -13.20 -8.86
N LYS A 49 18.00 -13.14 -9.06
CA LYS A 49 16.99 -13.72 -8.19
C LYS A 49 16.00 -14.54 -8.99
N THR A 50 15.59 -15.64 -8.39
CA THR A 50 14.42 -16.39 -8.82
C THR A 50 13.15 -15.70 -8.35
N ILE A 51 12.14 -15.64 -9.22
CA ILE A 51 10.93 -14.84 -9.02
C ILE A 51 9.71 -15.75 -9.03
N ARG A 52 8.79 -15.53 -8.09
CA ARG A 52 7.43 -16.08 -8.12
C ARG A 52 6.43 -14.95 -8.27
N CYS A 53 5.51 -15.08 -9.21
CA CYS A 53 4.32 -14.23 -9.31
C CYS A 53 3.10 -15.08 -8.92
N ILE A 54 2.24 -14.57 -8.03
CA ILE A 54 1.00 -15.25 -7.63
C ILE A 54 -0.15 -14.29 -7.86
N HIS A 55 -1.11 -14.66 -8.69
CA HIS A 55 -2.22 -13.80 -9.08
C HIS A 55 -3.53 -14.34 -8.54
N PHE A 56 -4.35 -13.46 -7.95
CA PHE A 56 -5.69 -13.78 -7.47
C PHE A 56 -6.70 -12.89 -8.17
N ASP A 57 -7.54 -13.45 -9.06
CA ASP A 57 -8.66 -12.77 -9.70
C ASP A 57 -9.65 -13.82 -10.24
N GLU A 58 -10.93 -13.71 -9.90
CA GLU A 58 -11.98 -14.61 -10.42
C GLU A 58 -12.11 -14.53 -11.95
N GLN A 59 -11.69 -13.43 -12.56
CA GLN A 59 -11.71 -13.27 -14.01
C GLN A 59 -10.64 -14.10 -14.72
N PHE A 60 -9.73 -14.77 -14.01
CA PHE A 60 -8.84 -15.77 -14.62
C PHE A 60 -9.55 -17.11 -14.93
N SER A 61 -10.79 -17.32 -14.48
CA SER A 61 -11.50 -18.57 -14.77
C SER A 61 -11.66 -18.79 -16.29
N PRO A 62 -11.62 -20.05 -16.78
CA PRO A 62 -11.60 -20.37 -18.21
C PRO A 62 -12.72 -19.72 -19.03
N GLU A 63 -13.90 -19.53 -18.44
CA GLU A 63 -15.06 -18.89 -19.05
C GLU A 63 -14.84 -17.39 -19.37
N TYR A 64 -13.95 -16.73 -18.64
CA TYR A 64 -13.61 -15.32 -18.82
C TYR A 64 -12.29 -15.11 -19.56
N ASP A 65 -11.33 -16.02 -19.38
CA ASP A 65 -9.99 -15.88 -19.95
C ASP A 65 -9.98 -15.94 -21.49
N LYS A 66 -10.85 -16.77 -22.08
CA LYS A 66 -10.96 -16.95 -23.54
C LYS A 66 -9.62 -17.24 -24.24
N GLY A 67 -8.67 -17.89 -23.54
CA GLY A 67 -7.36 -18.27 -24.07
C GLY A 67 -6.31 -17.15 -24.04
N PHE A 68 -6.63 -15.99 -23.46
CA PHE A 68 -5.68 -14.88 -23.35
C PHE A 68 -4.40 -15.28 -22.63
N LEU A 69 -4.51 -15.92 -21.45
CA LEU A 69 -3.33 -16.27 -20.65
C LEU A 69 -2.36 -17.18 -21.40
N ASN A 70 -2.89 -18.19 -22.10
CA ASN A 70 -2.07 -19.10 -22.90
C ASN A 70 -1.30 -18.36 -24.00
N ASN A 71 -1.98 -17.47 -24.73
CA ASN A 71 -1.34 -16.66 -25.77
C ASN A 71 -0.31 -15.70 -25.19
N TYR A 72 -0.65 -15.04 -24.08
CA TYR A 72 0.24 -14.13 -23.36
C TYR A 72 1.53 -14.82 -22.91
N PHE A 73 1.42 -15.92 -22.16
CA PHE A 73 2.59 -16.64 -21.65
C PHE A 73 3.41 -17.28 -22.77
N THR A 74 2.77 -17.85 -23.79
CA THR A 74 3.48 -18.40 -24.96
C THR A 74 4.28 -17.31 -25.69
N SER A 75 3.68 -16.12 -25.90
CA SER A 75 4.37 -14.99 -26.54
C SER A 75 5.59 -14.49 -25.75
N LYS A 76 5.61 -14.72 -24.43
CA LYS A 76 6.70 -14.36 -23.52
C LYS A 76 7.71 -15.50 -23.31
N GLY A 77 7.54 -16.64 -23.98
CA GLY A 77 8.44 -17.80 -23.83
C GLY A 77 8.28 -18.53 -22.49
N PHE A 78 7.07 -18.58 -21.94
CA PHE A 78 6.74 -19.39 -20.78
C PHE A 78 6.11 -20.71 -21.25
N SER A 79 6.38 -21.78 -20.49
CA SER A 79 5.77 -23.08 -20.67
C SER A 79 4.89 -23.42 -19.46
N GLN A 80 3.72 -24.00 -19.72
CA GLN A 80 2.83 -24.46 -18.66
C GLN A 80 3.36 -25.76 -18.05
N THR A 81 3.53 -25.81 -16.73
CA THR A 81 4.04 -27.00 -16.02
C THR A 81 2.94 -27.74 -15.28
N TYR A 82 1.94 -27.02 -14.78
CA TYR A 82 0.71 -27.53 -14.17
C TYR A 82 -0.47 -26.66 -14.66
N ASP A 83 -1.71 -27.12 -14.45
CA ASP A 83 -2.94 -26.45 -14.94
C ASP A 83 -2.98 -24.93 -14.69
N ASN A 84 -2.35 -24.45 -13.62
CA ASN A 84 -2.33 -23.03 -13.25
C ASN A 84 -0.94 -22.46 -12.99
N VAL A 85 0.13 -23.14 -13.44
CA VAL A 85 1.52 -22.73 -13.22
C VAL A 85 2.26 -22.62 -14.54
N TRP A 86 2.90 -21.47 -14.74
CA TRP A 86 3.72 -21.15 -15.90
C TRP A 86 5.16 -20.89 -15.46
N LEU A 87 6.11 -21.35 -16.24
CA LEU A 87 7.53 -21.20 -15.95
C LEU A 87 8.25 -20.63 -17.17
N SER A 88 9.10 -19.62 -16.97
CA SER A 88 9.96 -19.10 -18.02
C SER A 88 10.95 -20.17 -18.49
N ASN A 89 11.40 -20.09 -19.75
CA ASN A 89 12.32 -21.08 -20.33
C ASN A 89 13.64 -21.24 -19.54
N ASP A 90 14.14 -20.17 -18.91
CA ASP A 90 15.33 -20.19 -18.05
C ASP A 90 15.02 -20.60 -16.59
N SER A 91 13.76 -20.95 -16.30
CA SER A 91 13.24 -21.29 -14.98
C SER A 91 13.39 -20.19 -13.91
N ARG A 92 13.74 -18.96 -14.30
CA ARG A 92 13.91 -17.83 -13.39
C ARG A 92 12.58 -17.35 -12.82
N ILE A 93 11.53 -17.26 -13.64
CA ILE A 93 10.23 -16.72 -13.26
C ILE A 93 9.18 -17.82 -13.29
N GLU A 94 8.53 -18.05 -12.16
CA GLU A 94 7.33 -18.87 -12.04
C GLU A 94 6.11 -17.96 -11.85
N VAL A 95 5.01 -18.26 -12.54
CA VAL A 95 3.73 -17.55 -12.39
C VAL A 95 2.65 -18.54 -12.02
N ILE A 96 1.93 -18.28 -10.93
CA ILE A 96 0.82 -19.07 -10.42
C ILE A 96 -0.46 -18.26 -10.57
N ILE A 97 -1.41 -18.78 -11.33
CA ILE A 97 -2.72 -18.15 -11.54
C ILE A 97 -3.74 -18.78 -10.60
N MET A 98 -4.46 -17.95 -9.85
CA MET A 98 -5.53 -18.37 -8.96
C MET A 98 -6.83 -17.67 -9.37
N SER A 99 -7.78 -18.46 -9.86
CA SER A 99 -9.07 -17.97 -10.36
C SER A 99 -10.09 -17.69 -9.25
N ASN A 100 -9.61 -17.33 -8.06
CA ASN A 100 -10.42 -17.02 -6.90
C ASN A 100 -9.96 -15.70 -6.29
N ASN A 101 -10.88 -14.99 -5.64
CA ASN A 101 -10.54 -13.81 -4.88
C ASN A 101 -9.66 -14.16 -3.68
N LEU A 102 -8.73 -13.27 -3.34
CA LEU A 102 -8.00 -13.33 -2.08
C LEU A 102 -8.87 -12.72 -0.98
N VAL A 103 -9.52 -13.58 -0.19
CA VAL A 103 -10.48 -13.16 0.84
C VAL A 103 -9.84 -13.07 2.25
N ASP A 104 -8.62 -13.59 2.43
CA ASP A 104 -8.10 -13.93 3.75
C ASP A 104 -6.73 -13.30 4.08
N ASP A 105 -6.66 -12.57 5.21
CA ASP A 105 -5.43 -12.01 5.77
C ASP A 105 -4.45 -13.10 6.27
N ILE A 106 -4.96 -14.31 6.54
CA ILE A 106 -4.17 -15.46 6.98
C ILE A 106 -3.22 -15.90 5.88
N PHE A 107 -3.63 -15.89 4.61
CA PHE A 107 -2.75 -16.25 3.50
C PHE A 107 -1.55 -15.30 3.44
N LEU A 108 -1.80 -13.99 3.45
CA LEU A 108 -0.74 -12.97 3.40
C LEU A 108 0.18 -13.05 4.61
N ARG A 109 -0.38 -13.26 5.81
CA ARG A 109 0.41 -13.48 7.03
C ARG A 109 1.32 -14.71 6.90
N ARG A 110 0.80 -15.83 6.39
CA ARG A 110 1.58 -17.06 6.19
C ARG A 110 2.67 -16.87 5.13
N MET A 111 2.40 -16.13 4.06
CA MET A 111 3.42 -15.76 3.09
C MET A 111 4.54 -14.94 3.75
N ILE A 112 4.21 -13.95 4.58
CA ILE A 112 5.21 -13.18 5.36
C ILE A 112 6.05 -14.10 6.26
N MET A 113 5.43 -15.08 6.92
CA MET A 113 6.17 -16.06 7.73
C MET A 113 7.16 -16.87 6.90
N LEU A 114 6.80 -17.29 5.68
CA LEU A 114 7.73 -17.96 4.77
C LEU A 114 8.88 -17.02 4.34
N MET A 115 8.60 -15.73 4.14
CA MET A 115 9.65 -14.76 3.80
C MET A 115 10.65 -14.58 4.94
N LEU A 116 10.17 -14.60 6.19
CA LEU A 116 11.01 -14.57 7.39
C LEU A 116 11.86 -15.84 7.49
N GLU A 117 11.23 -17.02 7.33
CA GLU A 117 11.90 -18.32 7.43
C GLU A 117 13.03 -18.48 6.41
N TYR A 118 12.81 -18.04 5.17
CA TYR A 118 13.73 -18.25 4.06
C TYR A 118 14.53 -17.01 3.66
N SER A 119 14.39 -15.89 4.38
CA SER A 119 15.07 -14.62 4.08
C SER A 119 14.85 -14.11 2.65
N THR A 120 13.60 -14.21 2.16
CA THR A 120 13.20 -13.77 0.81
C THR A 120 12.39 -12.47 0.85
N GLN A 121 12.13 -11.87 -0.33
CA GLN A 121 11.41 -10.60 -0.45
C GLN A 121 10.02 -10.76 -1.04
N MET A 122 9.09 -9.88 -0.66
CA MET A 122 7.72 -9.90 -1.17
C MET A 122 7.16 -8.52 -1.48
N VAL A 123 6.47 -8.41 -2.62
CA VAL A 123 5.63 -7.27 -2.99
C VAL A 123 4.19 -7.77 -3.17
N VAL A 124 3.23 -7.04 -2.59
CA VAL A 124 1.80 -7.29 -2.77
C VAL A 124 1.18 -6.05 -3.40
N GLN A 125 0.51 -6.20 -4.54
CA GLN A 125 -0.22 -5.12 -5.20
C GLN A 125 -1.69 -5.51 -5.39
N MET A 126 -2.57 -4.54 -5.20
CA MET A 126 -4.01 -4.69 -5.41
C MET A 126 -4.49 -3.68 -6.45
N PHE A 127 -5.27 -4.15 -7.41
CA PHE A 127 -5.78 -3.39 -8.56
C PHE A 127 -7.32 -3.33 -8.57
N THR A 128 -7.94 -3.47 -7.40
CA THR A 128 -9.40 -3.49 -7.24
C THR A 128 -9.98 -2.13 -6.81
N GLY A 129 -9.12 -1.12 -6.64
CA GLY A 129 -9.48 0.20 -6.09
C GLY A 129 -9.42 0.27 -4.56
N LYS A 130 -9.26 -0.86 -3.86
CA LYS A 130 -9.11 -0.90 -2.41
C LYS A 130 -7.65 -0.68 -2.01
N GLU A 131 -7.41 0.02 -0.90
CA GLU A 131 -6.07 0.23 -0.36
C GLU A 131 -5.58 -0.96 0.48
N LEU A 132 -4.32 -1.36 0.30
CA LEU A 132 -3.69 -2.42 1.11
C LEU A 132 -3.06 -1.91 2.41
N VAL A 133 -2.72 -0.62 2.50
CA VAL A 133 -1.95 -0.08 3.64
C VAL A 133 -2.61 -0.37 5.01
N PRO A 134 -3.94 -0.20 5.21
CA PRO A 134 -4.57 -0.52 6.50
C PRO A 134 -4.47 -2.00 6.86
N GLU A 135 -4.67 -2.87 5.86
CA GLU A 135 -4.56 -4.33 6.00
C GLU A 135 -3.13 -4.72 6.39
N PHE A 136 -2.14 -4.14 5.72
CA PHE A 136 -0.74 -4.40 5.98
C PHE A 136 -0.35 -4.04 7.42
N LYS A 137 -0.75 -2.87 7.90
CA LYS A 137 -0.51 -2.45 9.29
C LYS A 137 -1.15 -3.41 10.29
N ARG A 138 -2.37 -3.88 10.02
CA ARG A 138 -3.06 -4.85 10.87
C ARG A 138 -2.31 -6.18 10.96
N ILE A 139 -1.81 -6.69 9.84
CA ILE A 139 -1.01 -7.93 9.80
C ILE A 139 0.34 -7.72 10.50
N TYR A 140 1.05 -6.64 10.18
CA TYR A 140 2.36 -6.28 10.73
C TYR A 140 2.35 -6.19 12.27
N ASN A 141 1.30 -5.61 12.86
CA ASN A 141 1.18 -5.48 14.31
C ASN A 141 1.01 -6.82 15.06
N ARG A 142 0.81 -7.94 14.36
CA ARG A 142 0.72 -9.30 14.94
C ARG A 142 2.09 -9.98 15.09
N PHE A 143 3.18 -9.36 14.63
CA PHE A 143 4.55 -9.89 14.71
C PHE A 143 5.33 -9.26 15.87
N ASP A 144 6.35 -9.97 16.36
CA ASP A 144 7.34 -9.46 17.31
C ASP A 144 8.26 -8.40 16.68
N ASP A 145 9.03 -7.70 17.51
CA ASP A 145 9.83 -6.54 17.07
C ASP A 145 11.01 -6.92 16.14
N GLU A 146 11.59 -8.10 16.31
CA GLU A 146 12.66 -8.60 15.42
C GLU A 146 12.10 -8.90 14.02
N SER A 147 10.99 -9.64 13.96
CA SER A 147 10.26 -9.92 12.73
C SER A 147 9.80 -8.64 12.04
N LYS A 148 9.33 -7.65 12.82
CA LYS A 148 8.92 -6.34 12.30
C LYS A 148 10.05 -5.60 11.59
N ASP A 149 11.27 -5.59 12.13
CA ASP A 149 12.40 -4.94 11.47
C ASP A 149 12.73 -5.59 10.12
N TYR A 150 12.65 -6.92 10.04
CA TYR A 150 12.78 -7.64 8.77
C TYR A 150 11.67 -7.27 7.78
N ILE A 151 10.40 -7.30 8.23
CA ILE A 151 9.23 -7.01 7.40
C ILE A 151 9.31 -5.60 6.83
N LYS A 152 9.68 -4.59 7.64
CA LYS A 152 9.87 -3.20 7.20
C LYS A 152 10.81 -3.08 5.98
N LYS A 153 11.79 -3.99 5.86
CA LYS A 153 12.87 -3.91 4.85
C LYS A 153 12.71 -4.86 3.67
N ASN A 154 11.84 -5.87 3.78
CA ASN A 154 11.76 -6.96 2.79
C ASN A 154 10.34 -7.32 2.33
N VAL A 155 9.31 -6.73 2.95
CA VAL A 155 7.92 -6.91 2.53
C VAL A 155 7.32 -5.55 2.25
N LEU A 156 6.76 -5.38 1.06
CA LEU A 156 6.08 -4.15 0.64
C LEU A 156 4.64 -4.47 0.23
N PHE A 157 3.68 -3.80 0.84
CA PHE A 157 2.31 -3.81 0.35
C PHE A 157 2.06 -2.46 -0.29
N ASP A 158 1.62 -2.52 -1.54
CA ASP A 158 1.29 -1.39 -2.40
C ASP A 158 2.50 -0.55 -2.83
N ILE A 159 2.98 -0.76 -4.06
CA ILE A 159 4.08 0.02 -4.65
C ILE A 159 3.68 1.48 -4.92
N THR A 160 2.39 1.78 -4.89
CA THR A 160 1.85 3.14 -5.03
C THR A 160 1.63 3.82 -3.67
N TYR A 161 1.82 3.08 -2.56
CA TYR A 161 1.60 3.57 -1.20
C TYR A 161 0.21 4.18 -0.97
N GLY A 162 -0.83 3.63 -1.62
CA GLY A 162 -2.21 4.09 -1.53
C GLY A 162 -2.58 5.25 -2.48
N THR A 163 -1.67 5.67 -3.36
CA THR A 163 -1.94 6.80 -4.27
C THR A 163 -2.66 6.37 -5.55
N ASP A 164 -2.51 5.11 -5.99
CA ASP A 164 -3.02 4.67 -7.29
C ASP A 164 -3.32 3.16 -7.30
N CYS A 165 -4.33 2.74 -6.53
CA CYS A 165 -4.72 1.33 -6.39
C CYS A 165 -5.82 0.88 -7.36
N ASN A 166 -6.08 1.63 -8.44
CA ASN A 166 -7.18 1.33 -9.35
C ASN A 166 -6.84 0.19 -10.33
N CYS A 167 -7.81 -0.21 -11.15
CA CYS A 167 -7.63 -1.32 -12.09
C CYS A 167 -6.75 -0.98 -13.31
N MET A 168 -6.38 0.29 -13.47
CA MET A 168 -5.61 0.83 -14.60
C MET A 168 -4.27 1.43 -14.16
N THR A 169 -3.76 1.06 -12.97
CA THR A 169 -2.45 1.52 -12.47
C THR A 169 -1.36 1.29 -13.52
N PRO A 170 -0.68 2.33 -14.03
CA PRO A 170 0.31 2.22 -15.09
C PRO A 170 1.63 1.62 -14.58
N MET A 171 1.88 0.35 -14.87
CA MET A 171 2.99 -0.43 -14.30
C MET A 171 4.39 0.06 -14.71
N THR A 172 4.51 0.85 -15.77
CA THR A 172 5.79 1.49 -16.14
C THR A 172 6.18 2.66 -15.25
N GLN A 173 5.23 3.25 -14.51
CA GLN A 173 5.46 4.40 -13.66
C GLN A 173 5.82 4.02 -12.21
N TYR A 174 5.46 2.80 -11.81
CA TYR A 174 5.57 2.30 -10.45
C TYR A 174 6.51 1.11 -10.34
N GLU A 175 7.38 1.18 -9.34
CA GLU A 175 8.24 0.09 -8.93
C GLU A 175 8.54 0.23 -7.44
N PRO A 176 8.91 -0.87 -6.75
CA PRO A 176 9.37 -0.80 -5.37
C PRO A 176 10.56 0.17 -5.24
N LEU A 177 10.45 1.14 -4.33
CA LEU A 177 11.58 1.99 -3.98
C LEU A 177 12.49 1.22 -3.03
N VAL A 178 13.78 1.11 -3.38
CA VAL A 178 14.77 0.35 -2.64
C VAL A 178 16.01 1.17 -2.29
N ASP A 179 16.66 0.81 -1.20
CA ASP A 179 18.00 1.30 -0.86
C ASP A 179 19.09 0.64 -1.73
N LYS A 180 20.35 1.05 -1.51
CA LYS A 180 21.52 0.49 -2.21
C LYS A 180 21.74 -1.02 -1.99
N ASN A 181 21.11 -1.61 -0.97
CA ASN A 181 21.20 -3.03 -0.63
C ASN A 181 19.95 -3.80 -1.11
N GLY A 182 19.06 -3.15 -1.88
CA GLY A 182 17.82 -3.76 -2.37
C GLY A 182 16.73 -3.90 -1.30
N LYS A 183 16.84 -3.22 -0.14
CA LYS A 183 15.81 -3.21 0.91
C LYS A 183 14.74 -2.18 0.60
N PHE A 184 13.48 -2.53 0.79
CA PHE A 184 12.36 -1.63 0.49
C PHE A 184 12.33 -0.43 1.43
N TYR A 185 12.00 0.73 0.87
CA TYR A 185 11.59 1.87 1.66
C TYR A 185 10.11 1.77 1.99
N ASN A 186 9.79 1.32 3.20
CA ASN A 186 8.41 1.06 3.62
C ASN A 186 7.89 2.12 4.58
N PHE A 187 7.78 3.36 4.10
CA PHE A 187 7.47 4.51 4.97
C PHE A 187 6.11 4.42 5.67
N VAL A 188 5.18 3.62 5.14
CA VAL A 188 3.89 3.41 5.79
C VAL A 188 4.03 2.66 7.12
N LEU A 189 5.10 1.87 7.33
CA LEU A 189 5.42 1.19 8.58
C LEU A 189 6.44 1.94 9.45
N TYR A 190 6.99 3.04 8.96
CA TYR A 190 7.98 3.83 9.68
C TYR A 190 7.33 4.57 10.84
N ASP A 191 8.10 4.72 11.93
CA ASP A 191 7.77 5.70 12.96
C ASP A 191 8.11 7.12 12.47
N GLU A 192 7.81 8.13 13.29
CA GLU A 192 8.08 9.52 12.92
C GLU A 192 9.56 9.77 12.62
N ASN A 193 10.47 9.20 13.41
CA ASN A 193 11.91 9.40 13.22
C ASN A 193 12.40 8.75 11.91
N ASP A 194 11.93 7.54 11.63
CA ASP A 194 12.21 6.82 10.40
C ASP A 194 11.69 7.60 9.17
N ILE A 195 10.48 8.18 9.25
CA ILE A 195 9.92 9.04 8.20
C ILE A 195 10.81 10.26 7.99
N LEU A 196 11.16 10.99 9.05
CA LEU A 196 11.98 12.18 8.96
C LEU A 196 13.35 11.90 8.32
N LYS A 197 13.98 10.76 8.65
CA LYS A 197 15.24 10.32 8.04
C LYS A 197 15.11 9.93 6.56
N SER A 198 13.91 9.51 6.14
CA SER A 198 13.64 9.11 4.76
C SER A 198 13.38 10.29 3.80
N ILE A 199 13.09 11.48 4.35
CA ILE A 199 12.87 12.69 3.55
C ILE A 199 14.16 13.08 2.84
N GLY A 200 14.08 13.31 1.53
CA GLY A 200 15.21 13.68 0.68
C GLY A 200 16.06 12.51 0.21
N VAL A 201 15.77 11.27 0.66
CA VAL A 201 16.51 10.08 0.23
C VAL A 201 16.19 9.71 -1.22
N HIS A 202 14.93 9.87 -1.65
CA HIS A 202 14.51 9.61 -3.02
C HIS A 202 13.43 10.62 -3.47
N PRO A 203 13.52 11.23 -4.67
CA PRO A 203 12.54 12.23 -5.11
C PRO A 203 11.09 11.74 -5.12
N LYS A 204 10.83 10.51 -5.59
CA LYS A 204 9.49 9.90 -5.55
C LYS A 204 9.01 9.63 -4.11
N MET A 205 9.91 9.39 -3.15
CA MET A 205 9.55 9.12 -1.76
C MET A 205 8.90 10.34 -1.12
N ASN A 206 9.48 11.53 -1.32
CA ASN A 206 8.92 12.77 -0.77
C ASN A 206 7.48 13.00 -1.25
N LYS A 207 7.19 12.71 -2.52
CA LYS A 207 5.84 12.79 -3.07
C LYS A 207 4.89 11.81 -2.38
N TYR A 208 5.28 10.53 -2.25
CA TYR A 208 4.43 9.54 -1.59
C TYR A 208 4.17 9.86 -0.11
N ILE A 209 5.19 10.33 0.62
CA ILE A 209 5.01 10.78 2.01
C ILE A 209 4.03 11.96 2.06
N ALA A 210 4.20 12.97 1.18
CA ALA A 210 3.30 14.12 1.11
C ALA A 210 1.85 13.71 0.85
N ASP A 211 1.61 12.90 -0.18
CA ASP A 211 0.27 12.44 -0.57
C ASP A 211 -0.39 11.63 0.56
N TYR A 212 0.37 10.72 1.18
CA TYR A 212 -0.08 9.92 2.33
C TYR A 212 -0.51 10.81 3.50
N PHE A 213 0.33 11.78 3.89
CA PHE A 213 0.06 12.64 5.03
C PHE A 213 -1.04 13.67 4.77
N ASN A 214 -1.19 14.16 3.53
CA ASN A 214 -2.32 15.00 3.14
C ASN A 214 -3.64 14.23 3.23
N LYS A 215 -3.67 12.99 2.73
CA LYS A 215 -4.84 12.12 2.86
C LYS A 215 -5.16 11.82 4.33
N LYS A 216 -4.13 11.50 5.13
CA LYS A 216 -4.27 11.27 6.57
C LYS A 216 -4.81 12.50 7.29
N LEU A 217 -4.31 13.70 6.97
CA LEU A 217 -4.76 14.96 7.55
C LEU A 217 -6.22 15.25 7.19
N SER A 218 -6.60 15.08 5.92
CA SER A 218 -7.99 15.24 5.49
C SER A 218 -8.94 14.30 6.23
N LYS A 219 -8.55 13.02 6.38
CA LYS A 219 -9.37 12.02 7.07
C LYS A 219 -9.49 12.34 8.56
N LEU A 220 -8.36 12.65 9.21
CA LEU A 220 -8.30 13.00 10.63
C LEU A 220 -9.19 14.22 10.94
N LEU A 221 -9.05 15.29 10.14
CA LEU A 221 -9.88 16.49 10.31
C LEU A 221 -11.36 16.18 10.11
N ASN A 222 -11.73 15.38 9.11
CA ASN A 222 -13.13 15.02 8.89
C ASN A 222 -13.72 14.18 10.03
N ASP A 223 -13.01 13.12 10.43
CA ASP A 223 -13.53 12.13 11.37
C ASP A 223 -13.58 12.69 12.80
N ASP A 224 -12.48 13.26 13.29
CA ASP A 224 -12.38 13.74 14.67
C ASP A 224 -13.14 15.05 14.88
N HIS A 225 -13.25 15.93 13.86
CA HIS A 225 -14.13 17.11 13.95
C HIS A 225 -15.60 16.73 14.13
N VAL A 226 -16.06 15.73 13.35
CA VAL A 226 -17.44 15.25 13.47
C VAL A 226 -17.68 14.63 14.85
N ASN A 227 -16.74 13.83 15.34
CA ASN A 227 -16.83 13.26 16.69
C ASN A 227 -16.81 14.35 17.78
N TYR A 228 -15.93 15.35 17.68
CA TYR A 228 -15.87 16.49 18.58
C TYR A 228 -17.21 17.22 18.68
N ARG A 229 -17.79 17.58 17.53
CA ARG A 229 -19.11 18.25 17.45
C ARG A 229 -20.20 17.44 18.13
N ARG A 230 -20.22 16.12 17.89
CA ARG A 230 -21.23 15.22 18.47
C ARG A 230 -21.06 15.11 19.99
N ALA A 231 -19.82 15.00 20.45
CA ALA A 231 -19.49 14.97 21.87
C ALA A 231 -19.93 16.25 22.62
N ILE A 232 -19.75 17.43 22.04
CA ILE A 232 -20.25 18.70 22.63
C ILE A 232 -21.77 18.66 22.86
N ARG A 233 -22.51 17.99 21.97
CA ARG A 233 -23.97 17.88 22.02
C ARG A 233 -24.46 16.70 22.86
N GLY A 234 -23.56 15.91 23.44
CA GLY A 234 -23.90 14.65 24.10
C GLY A 234 -24.45 13.58 23.15
N GLU A 235 -24.17 13.68 21.85
CA GLU A 235 -24.56 12.69 20.85
C GLU A 235 -23.53 11.55 20.78
N ALA A 236 -23.99 10.33 20.48
CA ALA A 236 -23.11 9.19 20.25
C ALA A 236 -22.11 9.47 19.12
N LEU A 237 -20.85 9.06 19.26
CA LEU A 237 -19.81 9.28 18.24
C LEU A 237 -20.13 8.56 16.93
N LEU A 238 -19.71 9.12 15.80
CA LEU A 238 -19.97 8.55 14.47
C LEU A 238 -18.80 7.66 14.00
N PHE A 239 -17.57 8.06 14.32
CA PHE A 239 -16.35 7.35 13.91
C PHE A 239 -15.70 6.66 15.12
N PRO A 240 -15.02 5.52 14.92
CA PRO A 240 -14.31 4.82 16.00
C PRO A 240 -13.31 5.74 16.71
N SER A 241 -13.37 5.79 18.04
CA SER A 241 -12.52 6.62 18.89
C SER A 241 -12.31 5.93 20.23
N ASN A 242 -11.11 6.06 20.80
CA ASN A 242 -10.82 5.65 22.17
C ASN A 242 -11.21 6.74 23.20
N PHE A 243 -11.54 7.93 22.73
CA PHE A 243 -11.87 9.11 23.54
C PHE A 243 -13.38 9.31 23.55
N THR A 244 -13.91 9.69 24.71
CA THR A 244 -15.35 9.86 24.92
C THR A 244 -15.74 11.31 25.18
N SER A 245 -14.81 12.15 25.68
CA SER A 245 -15.07 13.57 25.90
C SER A 245 -14.68 14.44 24.69
N ALA A 246 -15.39 15.55 24.52
CA ALA A 246 -15.07 16.52 23.47
C ALA A 246 -13.64 17.08 23.61
N GLN A 247 -13.18 17.31 24.84
CA GLN A 247 -11.86 17.85 25.11
C GLN A 247 -10.76 16.87 24.68
N GLU A 248 -10.85 15.60 25.07
CA GLU A 248 -9.87 14.57 24.67
C GLU A 248 -9.82 14.37 23.15
N ILE A 249 -10.98 14.39 22.49
CA ILE A 249 -11.06 14.28 21.02
C ILE A 249 -10.31 15.44 20.36
N MET A 250 -10.55 16.68 20.82
CA MET A 250 -9.89 17.86 20.25
C MET A 250 -8.38 17.89 20.56
N ASP A 251 -7.98 17.56 21.78
CA ASP A 251 -6.56 17.53 22.16
C ASP A 251 -5.80 16.50 21.32
N ASN A 252 -6.38 15.31 21.13
CA ASN A 252 -5.82 14.30 20.24
C ASN A 252 -5.79 14.75 18.77
N LEU A 253 -6.86 15.40 18.29
CA LEU A 253 -6.91 15.96 16.93
C LEU A 253 -5.77 16.96 16.71
N LEU A 254 -5.64 17.96 17.60
CA LEU A 254 -4.61 18.99 17.49
C LEU A 254 -3.19 18.41 17.60
N LEU A 255 -2.97 17.44 18.49
CA LEU A 255 -1.68 16.75 18.62
C LEU A 255 -1.31 16.03 17.32
N ASN A 256 -2.24 15.28 16.75
CA ASN A 256 -2.01 14.54 15.50
C ASN A 256 -1.81 15.49 14.31
N VAL A 257 -2.59 16.57 14.21
CA VAL A 257 -2.40 17.60 13.17
C VAL A 257 -1.00 18.20 13.30
N ARG A 258 -0.56 18.58 14.51
CA ARG A 258 0.77 19.16 14.74
C ARG A 258 1.89 18.23 14.26
N GLY A 259 1.81 16.94 14.57
CA GLY A 259 2.78 15.95 14.09
C GLY A 259 2.82 15.86 12.56
N ILE A 260 1.67 15.88 11.89
CA ILE A 260 1.61 15.89 10.42
C ILE A 260 2.22 17.17 9.85
N LEU A 261 1.92 18.34 10.42
CA LEU A 261 2.49 19.61 9.97
C LEU A 261 4.02 19.64 10.13
N HIS A 262 4.57 19.02 11.18
CA HIS A 262 6.02 18.89 11.33
C HIS A 262 6.66 18.11 10.18
N ILE A 263 6.03 17.02 9.75
CA ILE A 263 6.49 16.23 8.59
C ILE A 263 6.38 17.07 7.30
N GLN A 264 5.28 17.81 7.10
CA GLN A 264 5.10 18.70 5.96
C GLN A 264 6.11 19.86 5.92
N GLU A 265 6.49 20.39 7.09
CA GLU A 265 7.57 21.37 7.22
C GLU A 265 8.89 20.79 6.75
N LYS A 266 9.22 19.56 7.18
CA LYS A 266 10.45 18.88 6.79
C LYS A 266 10.50 18.51 5.31
N LEU A 267 9.34 18.24 4.71
CA LEU A 267 9.18 18.09 3.26
C LEU A 267 9.29 19.41 2.47
N GLY A 268 9.30 20.56 3.15
CA GLY A 268 9.34 21.88 2.51
C GLY A 268 8.03 22.30 1.86
N ILE A 269 6.90 21.66 2.19
CA ILE A 269 5.59 21.95 1.59
C ILE A 269 4.64 22.73 2.51
N LEU A 270 4.98 22.88 3.79
CA LEU A 270 4.19 23.68 4.73
C LEU A 270 4.47 25.17 4.54
N THR A 271 3.47 25.92 4.08
CA THR A 271 3.56 27.39 3.95
C THR A 271 3.44 28.10 5.30
N ARG A 272 3.94 29.33 5.38
CA ARG A 272 3.81 30.19 6.58
C ARG A 272 2.34 30.42 6.94
N GLU A 273 1.50 30.69 5.94
CA GLU A 273 0.06 30.91 6.09
C GLU A 273 -0.65 29.68 6.70
N LYS A 274 -0.33 28.47 6.23
CA LYS A 274 -0.88 27.23 6.81
C LYS A 274 -0.47 27.06 8.27
N ARG A 275 0.78 27.38 8.61
CA ARG A 275 1.26 27.34 10.01
C ARG A 275 0.52 28.35 10.88
N GLU A 276 0.42 29.59 10.44
CA GLU A 276 -0.29 30.66 11.16
C GLU A 276 -1.77 30.31 11.36
N THR A 277 -2.40 29.70 10.36
CA THR A 277 -3.77 29.18 10.44
C THR A 277 -3.88 28.15 11.56
N PHE A 278 -3.03 27.12 11.57
CA PHE A 278 -3.07 26.11 12.64
C PHE A 278 -2.83 26.71 14.03
N GLU A 279 -1.84 27.59 14.19
CA GLU A 279 -1.51 28.22 15.47
C GLU A 279 -2.65 29.11 16.00
N THR A 280 -3.39 29.77 15.12
CA THR A 280 -4.55 30.58 15.49
C THR A 280 -5.69 29.67 15.94
N TYR A 281 -6.09 28.72 15.09
CA TYR A 281 -7.26 27.87 15.29
C TYR A 281 -7.07 26.79 16.37
N SER A 282 -5.84 26.40 16.69
CA SER A 282 -5.54 25.50 17.80
C SER A 282 -5.70 26.15 19.17
N LYS A 283 -5.60 27.49 19.28
CA LYS A 283 -5.69 28.22 20.55
C LYS A 283 -7.09 28.70 20.89
N ASN A 284 -7.95 28.88 19.89
CA ASN A 284 -9.27 29.50 20.04
C ASN A 284 -10.43 28.61 19.56
N TYR A 285 -10.22 27.29 19.40
CA TYR A 285 -11.24 26.37 18.88
C TYR A 285 -12.54 26.37 19.69
N ASN A 286 -12.47 26.69 20.98
CA ASN A 286 -13.58 26.79 21.92
C ASN A 286 -14.39 28.10 21.77
N GLU A 287 -13.81 29.12 21.14
CA GLU A 287 -14.40 30.45 20.94
C GLU A 287 -14.92 30.66 19.50
N VAL A 288 -14.52 29.80 18.57
CA VAL A 288 -14.87 29.89 17.15
C VAL A 288 -16.00 28.91 16.81
N ASP A 289 -16.92 29.34 15.94
CA ASP A 289 -17.92 28.43 15.36
C ASP A 289 -17.23 27.21 14.72
N MET A 290 -17.69 26.01 15.09
CA MET A 290 -17.07 24.75 14.70
C MET A 290 -17.01 24.51 13.19
N TYR A 291 -17.94 25.06 12.41
CA TYR A 291 -17.92 24.91 10.95
C TYR A 291 -16.92 25.88 10.32
N LYS A 292 -16.81 27.10 10.87
CA LYS A 292 -15.74 28.03 10.49
C LYS A 292 -14.35 27.47 10.84
N TRP A 293 -14.21 26.88 12.03
CA TRP A 293 -12.98 26.20 12.45
C TRP A 293 -12.59 25.11 11.46
N TYR A 294 -13.53 24.22 11.11
CA TYR A 294 -13.28 23.14 10.16
C TYR A 294 -12.91 23.68 8.77
N SER A 295 -13.66 24.67 8.27
CA SER A 295 -13.37 25.28 6.98
C SER A 295 -11.94 25.82 6.92
N ALA A 296 -11.50 26.54 7.95
CA ALA A 296 -10.13 27.06 8.04
C ALA A 296 -9.09 25.93 8.12
N MET A 297 -9.30 24.92 8.96
CA MET A 297 -8.38 23.81 9.12
C MET A 297 -8.27 22.93 7.87
N THR A 298 -9.30 22.85 7.03
CA THR A 298 -9.22 22.10 5.76
C THR A 298 -8.27 22.72 4.75
N THR A 299 -7.90 24.00 4.91
CA THR A 299 -6.89 24.65 4.06
C THR A 299 -5.49 24.07 4.26
N LEU A 300 -5.23 23.36 5.37
CA LEU A 300 -3.92 22.80 5.67
C LEU A 300 -3.49 21.73 4.65
N TYR A 301 -4.44 20.95 4.11
CA TYR A 301 -4.16 19.87 3.15
C TYR A 301 -4.68 20.14 1.73
N LYS A 302 -5.37 21.25 1.50
CA LYS A 302 -5.73 21.76 0.17
C LYS A 302 -4.58 22.54 -0.43
#